data_AF-A0A2S6IRM7-F1
#
_entry.id   AF-A0A2S6IRM7-F1
#
_cell.length_a   1.000
_cell.length_b   1.000
_cell.length_c   1.000
_cell.angle_alpha   90.00
_cell.angle_beta   90.00
_cell.angle_gamma   90.00
#
_symmetry.space_group_name_H-M   'P 1'
#
loop_
_entity.id
_entity.type
_entity.pdbx_description
1 polymer ?
#
loop_
_entity_poly.entity_id
_entity_poly.type
_entity_poly.pdbx_seq_one_letter_code
_entity_poly.pdbx_strand_id
1 'polypeptide(L)'
;MKNLFKTSLLIFISILLFSCDNDDGMADNQNVCTYEGLTFFDGTTQTLIPESQLTTELFLNGSGNGIPEIEIYETTNPGNIWLLTKAVTANSSDGGTLGLGNTNYTVAVTCQRSGTAVGDEFRFDVVTANGLEGELCVVLDAIIP
;
A
#
# COMPACT_ATOMS: atom_id res chain seq x y z
N MET A 1 9.88 12.20 -42.95
CA MET A 1 8.75 13.00 -42.41
C MET A 1 7.56 12.14 -41.97
N LYS A 2 7.02 11.23 -42.82
CA LYS A 2 5.89 10.36 -42.44
C LYS A 2 6.11 9.52 -41.17
N ASN A 3 7.33 9.05 -40.92
CA ASN A 3 7.62 8.20 -39.75
C ASN A 3 7.82 9.02 -38.48
N LEU A 4 8.43 10.21 -38.57
CA LEU A 4 8.60 11.13 -37.43
C LEU A 4 7.25 11.58 -36.87
N PHE A 5 6.28 11.91 -37.74
CA PHE A 5 4.93 12.27 -37.31
C PHE A 5 4.21 11.12 -36.59
N LYS A 6 4.40 9.87 -37.06
CA LYS A 6 3.82 8.69 -36.42
C LYS A 6 4.44 8.40 -35.05
N THR A 7 5.77 8.55 -34.93
CA THR A 7 6.46 8.36 -33.65
C THR A 7 6.06 9.44 -32.64
N SER A 8 5.98 10.70 -33.06
CA SER A 8 5.48 11.79 -32.19
C SER A 8 4.04 11.59 -31.76
N LEU A 9 3.17 11.10 -32.66
CA LEU A 9 1.78 10.80 -32.34
C LEU A 9 1.66 9.62 -31.34
N LEU A 10 2.49 8.59 -31.50
CA LEU A 10 2.51 7.46 -30.56
C LEU A 10 2.97 7.90 -29.16
N ILE A 11 4.00 8.75 -29.09
CA ILE A 11 4.49 9.35 -27.83
C ILE A 11 3.40 10.21 -27.19
N PHE A 12 2.70 11.05 -27.98
CA PHE A 12 1.61 11.88 -27.47
C PHE A 12 0.44 11.04 -26.95
N ILE A 13 0.07 9.96 -27.63
CA ILE A 13 -0.98 9.04 -27.19
C ILE A 13 -0.56 8.32 -25.91
N SER A 14 0.69 7.88 -25.78
CA SER A 14 1.17 7.29 -24.52
C SER A 14 1.13 8.30 -23.36
N ILE A 15 1.49 9.57 -23.58
CA ILE A 15 1.44 10.58 -22.51
C ILE A 15 -0.01 10.83 -22.05
N LEU A 16 -0.99 10.77 -22.96
CA LEU A 16 -2.42 10.92 -22.63
C LEU A 16 -3.04 9.69 -21.95
N LEU A 17 -2.45 8.49 -22.13
CA LEU A 17 -2.90 7.26 -21.48
C LEU A 17 -2.21 7.01 -20.13
N PHE A 18 -1.12 7.70 -19.84
CA PHE A 18 -0.36 7.62 -18.58
C PHE A 18 -0.30 8.95 -17.81
N SER A 19 -1.12 9.94 -18.17
CA SER A 19 -1.30 11.14 -17.35
C SER A 19 -2.19 10.78 -16.16
N CYS A 20 -1.59 10.35 -15.07
CA CYS A 20 -2.22 10.36 -13.77
C CYS A 20 -2.51 11.83 -13.43
N ASP A 21 -3.79 12.14 -13.23
CA ASP A 21 -4.16 13.29 -12.41
C ASP A 21 -3.66 12.97 -11.00
N ASN A 22 -2.75 13.79 -10.49
CA ASN A 22 -2.20 13.67 -9.13
C ASN A 22 -2.36 15.01 -8.40
N ASP A 23 -3.39 15.78 -8.78
CA ASP A 23 -3.64 17.14 -8.32
C ASP A 23 -5.12 17.35 -7.93
N ASP A 24 -5.74 16.31 -7.37
CA ASP A 24 -7.12 16.28 -6.88
C ASP A 24 -7.21 16.45 -5.35
N GLY A 25 -6.29 17.24 -4.78
CA GLY A 25 -6.49 17.88 -3.46
C GLY A 25 -6.59 16.91 -2.28
N MET A 26 -5.52 16.14 -2.03
CA MET A 26 -5.52 15.01 -1.09
C MET A 26 -6.54 13.94 -1.49
N ALA A 27 -6.63 13.65 -2.78
CA ALA A 27 -7.30 12.44 -3.22
C ALA A 27 -6.44 11.25 -2.80
N ASP A 28 -6.88 10.57 -1.74
CA ASP A 28 -6.64 9.15 -1.52
C ASP A 28 -6.59 8.46 -2.89
N ASN A 29 -5.65 7.55 -3.12
CA ASN A 29 -5.52 6.78 -4.35
C ASN A 29 -6.68 5.76 -4.46
N GLN A 30 -7.95 6.20 -4.35
CA GLN A 30 -9.14 5.37 -4.13
C GLN A 30 -9.42 4.45 -5.32
N ASN A 31 -9.01 4.84 -6.52
CA ASN A 31 -9.43 4.19 -7.76
C ASN A 31 -8.34 3.30 -8.36
N VAL A 32 -7.05 3.58 -8.13
CA VAL A 32 -5.95 2.87 -8.79
C VAL A 32 -4.83 2.62 -7.79
N CYS A 33 -4.43 1.36 -7.66
CA CYS A 33 -3.17 1.05 -7.01
C CYS A 33 -2.06 1.35 -8.02
N THR A 34 -1.21 2.34 -7.72
CA THR A 34 -0.17 2.75 -8.69
C THR A 34 1.05 1.82 -8.64
N TYR A 35 1.26 1.17 -7.49
CA TYR A 35 2.31 0.19 -7.28
C TYR A 35 1.82 -0.94 -6.37
N GLU A 36 1.73 -2.16 -6.92
CA GLU A 36 1.35 -3.35 -6.16
C GLU A 36 2.51 -3.76 -5.23
N GLY A 37 2.42 -3.37 -3.96
CA GLY A 37 3.44 -3.52 -2.94
C GLY A 37 3.47 -2.36 -1.95
N LEU A 38 4.61 -2.17 -1.28
CA LEU A 38 4.88 -1.02 -0.41
C LEU A 38 5.54 0.11 -1.20
N THR A 39 5.04 1.32 -1.03
CA THR A 39 5.77 2.56 -1.28
C THR A 39 5.84 3.37 0.02
N PHE A 40 7.02 3.85 0.41
CA PHE A 40 7.14 4.70 1.60
C PHE A 40 8.33 5.64 1.49
N PHE A 41 8.11 6.93 1.78
CA PHE A 41 9.16 7.93 1.83
C PHE A 41 9.50 8.29 3.27
N ASP A 42 10.73 8.01 3.72
CA ASP A 42 11.12 8.26 5.12
C ASP A 42 11.61 9.70 5.40
N GLY A 43 11.47 10.61 4.42
CA GLY A 43 12.04 11.96 4.45
C GLY A 43 13.40 12.07 3.77
N THR A 44 14.04 10.94 3.46
CA THR A 44 15.34 10.87 2.76
C THR A 44 15.35 9.90 1.58
N THR A 45 14.74 8.74 1.74
CA THR A 45 14.80 7.62 0.79
C THR A 45 13.40 7.13 0.47
N GLN A 46 13.15 6.87 -0.81
CA GLN A 46 11.97 6.14 -1.26
C GLN A 46 12.23 4.64 -1.15
N THR A 47 11.44 3.95 -0.33
CA THR A 47 11.38 2.49 -0.27
C THR A 47 10.29 2.00 -1.22
N LEU A 48 10.61 0.99 -2.01
CA LEU A 48 9.70 0.31 -2.93
C LEU A 48 9.90 -1.20 -2.76
N ILE A 49 8.86 -1.93 -2.40
CA ILE A 49 8.89 -3.40 -2.26
C ILE A 49 7.70 -3.97 -3.01
N PRO A 50 7.91 -4.81 -4.03
CA PRO A 50 6.79 -5.35 -4.79
C PRO A 50 5.99 -6.34 -3.93
N GLU A 51 4.68 -6.43 -4.18
CA GLU A 51 3.77 -7.37 -3.52
C GLU A 51 4.29 -8.81 -3.54
N SER A 52 4.93 -9.25 -4.63
CA SER A 52 5.54 -10.58 -4.73
C SER A 52 6.62 -10.90 -3.68
N GLN A 53 7.10 -9.89 -2.94
CA GLN A 53 8.05 -10.03 -1.83
C GLN A 53 7.38 -9.88 -0.46
N LEU A 54 6.08 -9.61 -0.42
CA LEU A 54 5.29 -9.43 0.78
C LEU A 54 4.40 -10.66 1.03
N THR A 55 4.04 -10.85 2.28
CA THR A 55 3.00 -11.77 2.74
C THR A 55 2.01 -10.96 3.56
N THR A 56 0.72 -11.19 3.34
CA THR A 56 -0.37 -10.50 4.03
C THR A 56 -1.28 -11.51 4.73
N GLU A 57 -1.42 -11.36 6.04
CA GLU A 57 -2.24 -12.23 6.88
C GLU A 57 -3.30 -11.43 7.63
N LEU A 58 -4.57 -11.82 7.48
CA LEU A 58 -5.68 -11.27 8.24
C LEU A 58 -5.99 -12.19 9.42
N PHE A 59 -5.77 -11.69 10.64
CA PHE A 59 -6.11 -12.37 11.88
C PHE A 59 -7.49 -11.91 12.35
N LEU A 60 -8.47 -12.81 12.44
CA LEU A 60 -9.83 -12.46 12.84
C LEU A 60 -9.95 -12.13 14.34
N ASN A 61 -9.01 -12.62 15.14
CA ASN A 61 -8.95 -12.45 16.59
C ASN A 61 -7.57 -11.95 17.08
N GLY A 62 -6.78 -11.31 16.20
CA GLY A 62 -5.38 -10.94 16.48
C GLY A 62 -5.19 -10.08 17.74
N SER A 63 -6.12 -9.14 17.97
CA SER A 63 -6.08 -8.22 19.11
C SER A 63 -7.17 -8.50 20.15
N GLY A 64 -7.70 -9.72 20.15
CA GLY A 64 -8.76 -10.17 21.06
C GLY A 64 -9.96 -10.73 20.32
N ASN A 65 -10.89 -11.32 21.07
CA ASN A 65 -12.06 -11.98 20.48
C ASN A 65 -12.94 -10.99 19.71
N GLY A 66 -13.04 -11.19 18.40
CA GLY A 66 -13.77 -10.35 17.44
C GLY A 66 -13.05 -9.07 17.05
N ILE A 67 -11.76 -8.93 17.35
CA ILE A 67 -10.95 -7.75 17.01
C ILE A 67 -9.93 -8.15 15.95
N PRO A 68 -10.25 -7.90 14.66
CA PRO A 68 -9.38 -8.29 13.58
C PRO A 68 -8.15 -7.37 13.44
N GLU A 69 -7.05 -7.96 12.99
CA GLU A 69 -5.80 -7.29 12.68
C GLU A 69 -5.24 -7.82 11.37
N ILE A 70 -4.50 -6.97 10.67
CA ILE A 70 -3.76 -7.37 9.48
C ILE A 70 -2.27 -7.14 9.72
N GLU A 71 -1.49 -8.14 9.34
CA GLU A 71 -0.04 -8.09 9.32
C GLU A 71 0.43 -8.24 7.88
N ILE A 72 1.35 -7.38 7.47
CA ILE A 72 1.99 -7.42 6.16
C ILE A 72 3.48 -7.45 6.41
N TYR A 73 4.24 -8.36 5.81
CA TYR A 73 5.68 -8.45 6.05
C TYR A 73 6.45 -8.97 4.85
N GLU A 74 7.75 -8.67 4.79
CA GLU A 74 8.65 -9.19 3.76
C GLU A 74 8.81 -10.72 3.90
N THR A 75 8.38 -11.47 2.89
CA THR A 75 8.30 -12.94 2.92
C THR A 75 9.64 -13.61 3.24
N THR A 76 10.75 -13.07 2.72
CA THR A 76 12.08 -13.67 2.92
C THR A 76 12.82 -13.15 4.15
N ASN A 77 12.36 -12.03 4.72
CA ASN A 77 12.98 -11.39 5.87
C ASN A 77 11.95 -10.61 6.72
N PRO A 78 11.02 -11.30 7.42
CA PRO A 78 9.85 -10.65 8.03
C PRO A 78 10.19 -9.56 9.05
N GLY A 79 11.35 -9.65 9.70
CA GLY A 79 11.78 -8.66 10.70
C GLY A 79 12.33 -7.36 10.12
N ASN A 80 12.62 -7.33 8.82
CA ASN A 80 13.19 -6.15 8.16
C ASN A 80 12.11 -5.17 7.73
N ILE A 81 10.99 -5.66 7.18
CA ILE A 81 9.90 -4.80 6.73
C ILE A 81 8.57 -5.44 7.09
N TRP A 82 7.76 -4.71 7.87
CA TRP A 82 6.45 -5.17 8.29
C TRP A 82 5.51 -4.03 8.67
N LEU A 83 4.21 -4.21 8.50
CA LEU A 83 3.13 -3.35 9.01
C LEU A 83 2.18 -4.21 9.85
N LEU A 84 1.85 -3.73 11.05
CA LEU A 84 0.74 -4.25 11.86
C LEU A 84 -0.30 -3.16 12.09
N THR A 85 -1.56 -3.45 11.81
CA THR A 85 -2.68 -2.50 12.01
C THR A 85 -4.01 -3.19 12.26
N LYS A 86 -4.92 -2.47 12.92
CA LYS A 86 -6.34 -2.84 13.13
C LYS A 86 -7.28 -2.22 12.10
N ALA A 87 -6.77 -1.35 11.23
CA ALA A 87 -7.55 -0.75 10.16
C ALA A 87 -7.83 -1.80 9.07
N VAL A 88 -8.81 -2.68 9.27
CA VAL A 88 -9.15 -3.76 8.31
C VAL A 88 -10.47 -3.53 7.57
N THR A 89 -11.25 -2.53 7.97
CA THR A 89 -12.53 -2.19 7.34
C THR A 89 -12.33 -1.07 6.34
N ALA A 90 -12.90 -1.18 5.14
CA ALA A 90 -12.79 -0.13 4.13
C ALA A 90 -13.30 1.22 4.65
N ASN A 91 -12.57 2.28 4.34
CA ASN A 91 -12.73 3.67 4.80
C ASN A 91 -12.60 3.87 6.32
N SER A 92 -11.98 2.92 7.02
CA SER A 92 -11.64 3.10 8.45
C SER A 92 -10.17 3.45 8.62
N SER A 93 -9.87 4.20 9.68
CA SER A 93 -8.50 4.50 10.10
C SER A 93 -8.26 3.98 11.51
N ASP A 94 -7.05 3.46 11.75
CA ASP A 94 -6.56 3.06 13.07
C ASP A 94 -5.05 3.35 13.14
N GLY A 95 -4.47 3.24 14.33
CA GLY A 95 -3.03 3.25 14.49
C GLY A 95 -2.40 1.93 14.03
N GLY A 96 -1.14 2.02 13.61
CA GLY A 96 -0.31 0.87 13.30
C GLY A 96 1.16 1.11 13.63
N THR A 97 1.97 0.09 13.38
CA THR A 97 3.42 0.19 13.42
C THR A 97 4.00 -0.31 12.11
N LEU A 98 4.78 0.54 11.44
CA LEU A 98 5.55 0.18 10.26
C LEU A 98 7.03 0.01 10.65
N GLY A 99 7.56 -1.19 10.53
CA GLY A 99 8.99 -1.48 10.64
C GLY A 99 9.67 -1.36 9.28
N LEU A 100 10.77 -0.59 9.20
CA LEU A 100 11.66 -0.53 8.04
C LEU A 100 13.12 -0.57 8.49
N GLY A 101 13.80 -1.68 8.20
CA GLY A 101 15.14 -1.96 8.69
C GLY A 101 15.17 -1.98 10.22
N ASN A 102 15.87 -1.01 10.81
CA ASN A 102 16.00 -0.88 12.27
C ASN A 102 15.10 0.23 12.86
N THR A 103 14.20 0.80 12.06
CA THR A 103 13.34 1.91 12.48
C THR A 103 11.89 1.46 12.53
N ASN A 104 11.23 1.73 13.65
CA ASN A 104 9.79 1.53 13.79
C ASN A 104 9.09 2.88 13.80
N TYR A 105 8.16 3.06 12.87
CA TYR A 105 7.34 4.25 12.75
C TYR A 105 5.97 3.97 13.35
N THR A 106 5.54 4.80 14.30
CA THR A 106 4.12 4.88 14.66
C THR A 106 3.39 5.60 13.54
N VAL A 107 2.37 4.93 12.98
CA VAL A 107 1.67 5.40 11.80
C VAL A 107 0.16 5.44 12.04
N ALA A 108 -0.51 6.42 11.43
CA ALA A 108 -1.92 6.37 11.15
C ALA A 108 -2.11 5.59 9.84
N VAL A 109 -2.98 4.59 9.86
CA VAL A 109 -3.26 3.75 8.71
C VAL A 109 -4.72 3.91 8.33
N THR A 110 -5.00 4.23 7.07
CA THR A 110 -6.35 4.28 6.51
C THR A 110 -6.52 3.12 5.54
N CYS A 111 -7.47 2.23 5.82
CA CYS A 111 -7.84 1.15 4.90
C CYS A 111 -8.75 1.72 3.82
N GLN A 112 -8.23 1.93 2.62
CA GLN A 112 -9.00 2.40 1.47
C GLN A 112 -9.82 1.26 0.85
N ARG A 113 -9.26 0.05 0.81
CA ARG A 113 -9.93 -1.16 0.31
C ARG A 113 -9.65 -2.33 1.24
N SER A 114 -10.68 -3.15 1.45
CA SER A 114 -10.65 -4.30 2.34
C SER A 114 -11.06 -5.55 1.56
N GLY A 115 -10.23 -6.60 1.67
CA GLY A 115 -10.49 -7.93 1.15
C GLY A 115 -11.23 -8.80 2.17
N THR A 116 -11.99 -9.78 1.67
CA THR A 116 -12.77 -10.72 2.51
C THR A 116 -12.38 -12.18 2.31
N ALA A 117 -11.61 -12.48 1.26
CA ALA A 117 -11.13 -13.81 0.92
C ALA A 117 -9.65 -13.75 0.50
N VAL A 118 -8.96 -14.89 0.64
CA VAL A 118 -7.61 -15.05 0.09
C VAL A 118 -7.62 -14.75 -1.40
N GLY A 119 -6.66 -13.94 -1.86
CA GLY A 119 -6.60 -13.40 -3.22
C GLY A 119 -7.27 -12.03 -3.39
N ASP A 120 -8.01 -11.53 -2.40
CA ASP A 120 -8.58 -10.18 -2.45
C ASP A 120 -7.51 -9.12 -2.15
N GLU A 121 -7.71 -7.94 -2.72
CA GLU A 121 -6.85 -6.77 -2.48
C GLU A 121 -7.17 -6.10 -1.13
N PHE A 122 -6.12 -5.79 -0.38
CA PHE A 122 -6.13 -4.75 0.64
C PHE A 122 -5.33 -3.53 0.17
N ARG A 123 -5.83 -2.34 0.51
CA ARG A 123 -5.15 -1.08 0.22
C ARG A 123 -5.13 -0.17 1.43
N PHE A 124 -3.95 0.37 1.72
CA PHE A 124 -3.70 1.22 2.87
C PHE A 124 -2.94 2.49 2.49
N ASP A 125 -3.41 3.62 3.01
CA ASP A 125 -2.53 4.77 3.21
C ASP A 125 -1.87 4.67 4.57
N VAL A 126 -0.60 5.05 4.62
CA VAL A 126 0.20 5.03 5.83
C VAL A 126 0.84 6.40 6.01
N VAL A 127 0.53 7.07 7.12
CA VAL A 127 1.06 8.40 7.42
C VAL A 127 1.69 8.41 8.81
N THR A 128 2.95 8.82 8.90
CA THR A 128 3.62 9.01 10.20
C THR A 128 3.13 10.28 10.89
N ALA A 129 3.36 10.40 12.20
CA ALA A 129 3.05 11.62 12.95
C ALA A 129 3.73 12.90 12.41
N ASN A 130 4.83 12.75 11.66
CA ASN A 130 5.58 13.87 11.07
C ASN A 130 5.18 14.15 9.61
N GLY A 131 4.11 13.53 9.10
CA GLY A 131 3.61 13.76 7.74
C GLY A 131 4.40 13.06 6.63
N LEU A 132 5.20 12.04 6.98
CA LEU A 132 5.77 11.12 5.99
C LEU A 132 4.69 10.14 5.53
N GLU A 133 4.61 9.90 4.23
CA GLU A 133 3.51 9.16 3.60
C GLU A 133 4.03 7.91 2.87
N GLY A 134 3.14 6.93 2.77
CA GLY A 134 3.31 5.73 1.98
C GLY A 134 1.98 5.06 1.68
N GLU A 135 2.02 4.13 0.75
CA GLU A 135 0.88 3.34 0.29
C GLU A 135 1.26 1.86 0.31
N LEU A 136 0.35 1.00 0.74
CA LEU A 136 0.43 -0.45 0.57
C LEU A 136 -0.76 -0.93 -0.24
N CYS A 137 -0.50 -1.54 -1.38
CA CYS A 137 -1.48 -2.39 -2.04
C CYS A 137 -0.97 -3.82 -2.03
N VAL A 138 -1.73 -4.72 -1.42
CA VAL A 138 -1.30 -6.10 -1.23
C VAL A 138 -2.44 -7.06 -1.48
N VAL A 139 -2.10 -8.30 -1.78
CA VAL A 139 -3.07 -9.38 -1.88
C VAL A 139 -3.10 -10.13 -0.56
N LEU A 140 -4.30 -10.49 -0.11
CA LEU A 140 -4.49 -11.29 1.10
C LEU A 140 -4.05 -12.74 0.85
N ASP A 141 -3.01 -13.20 1.54
CA ASP A 141 -2.47 -14.56 1.39
C ASP A 141 -3.12 -15.57 2.32
N ALA A 142 -3.47 -15.15 3.54
CA ALA A 142 -4.06 -16.05 4.54
C ALA A 142 -5.07 -15.34 5.44
N ILE A 143 -6.08 -16.11 5.87
CA ILE A 143 -7.02 -15.72 6.93
C ILE A 143 -6.79 -16.65 8.11
N ILE A 144 -6.38 -16.08 9.23
CA ILE A 144 -6.08 -16.79 10.46
C ILE A 144 -7.24 -16.58 11.45
N PRO A 145 -7.92 -17.66 11.89
CA PRO A 145 -9.04 -17.54 12.81
C PRO A 145 -8.61 -17.12 14.21
#